data_AF-A0A4R2BX22-F1
#
_entry.id   AF-A0A4R2BX22-F1
#
_cell.length_a   1.000
_cell.length_b   1.000
_cell.length_c   1.000
_cell.angle_alpha   90.00
_cell.angle_beta   90.00
_cell.angle_gamma   90.00
#
_symmetry.space_group_name_H-M   'P 1'
#
loop_
_entity.id
_entity.type
_entity.pdbx_description
1 polymer ?
#
loop_
_entity_poly.entity_id
_entity_poly.type
_entity_poly.pdbx_seq_one_letter_code
_entity_poly.pdbx_strand_id
1 'polypeptide(L)'
;MHRLVFSAWLCLAAAATAQEQVGADYSGSYLCKTIASGGVAPGNGDAWRAATFNVTDEAYVIKVTDTHKTLALSYRDTKARVYTVGIKQFGTQEKVQNCFGRSPDTGGAEVASIDGDMNCIYFATDYIFDFKLMRFQIMFRGGYMDPDGGNRDTPFVSVGKCEKID
;
A
#
# COMPACT_ATOMS: atom_id res chain seq x y z
N MET A 1 21.22 -57.26 48.65
CA MET A 1 21.42 -55.81 48.44
C MET A 1 21.26 -55.52 46.95
N HIS A 2 20.07 -55.10 46.50
CA HIS A 2 19.83 -54.72 45.11
C HIS A 2 19.22 -53.32 45.10
N ARG A 3 19.98 -52.35 44.56
CA ARG A 3 19.57 -50.96 44.39
C ARG A 3 18.93 -50.83 43.00
N LEU A 4 17.62 -50.63 42.96
CA LEU A 4 16.89 -50.20 41.78
C LEU A 4 17.12 -48.69 41.60
N VAL A 5 17.81 -48.32 40.52
CA VAL A 5 17.98 -46.93 40.09
C VAL A 5 16.89 -46.65 39.06
N PHE A 6 15.84 -45.93 39.45
CA PHE A 6 14.84 -45.41 38.53
C PHE A 6 15.38 -44.14 37.87
N SER A 7 15.81 -44.25 36.61
CA SER A 7 16.11 -43.10 35.76
C SER A 7 14.80 -42.41 35.34
N ALA A 8 14.45 -41.34 36.04
CA ALA A 8 13.34 -40.47 35.65
C ALA A 8 13.75 -39.65 34.42
N TRP A 9 13.30 -40.06 33.23
CA TRP A 9 13.31 -39.25 32.02
C TRP A 9 12.24 -38.15 32.16
N LEU A 10 12.66 -36.92 32.48
CA LEU A 10 11.81 -35.74 32.30
C LEU A 10 11.68 -35.47 30.80
N CYS A 11 10.53 -35.83 30.22
CA CYS A 11 10.11 -35.29 28.93
C CYS A 11 9.85 -33.79 29.11
N LEU A 12 10.82 -32.94 28.73
CA LEU A 12 10.56 -31.53 28.48
C LEU A 12 9.62 -31.43 27.27
N ALA A 13 8.33 -31.36 27.54
CA ALA A 13 7.35 -30.92 26.55
C ALA A 13 7.63 -29.44 26.27
N ALA A 14 8.41 -29.17 25.22
CA ALA A 14 8.47 -27.84 24.65
C ALA A 14 7.08 -27.51 24.10
N ALA A 15 6.29 -26.79 24.89
CA ALA A 15 5.09 -26.14 24.38
C ALA A 15 5.57 -25.14 23.33
N ALA A 16 5.55 -25.55 22.06
CA ALA A 16 5.65 -24.64 20.94
C ALA A 16 4.41 -23.75 21.02
N THR A 17 4.53 -22.62 21.72
CA THR A 17 3.57 -21.54 21.55
C THR A 17 3.63 -21.18 20.08
N ALA A 18 2.57 -21.54 19.35
CA ALA A 18 2.36 -21.11 17.98
C ALA A 18 2.42 -19.59 17.99
N GLN A 19 3.60 -19.05 17.66
CA GLN A 19 3.84 -17.63 17.70
C GLN A 19 3.01 -17.04 16.58
N GLU A 20 2.05 -16.23 16.97
CA GLU A 20 1.12 -15.59 16.05
C GLU A 20 1.91 -14.84 14.98
N GLN A 21 1.80 -15.29 13.73
CA GLN A 21 2.65 -14.81 12.66
C GLN A 21 2.12 -13.43 12.23
N VAL A 22 2.93 -12.40 12.40
CA VAL A 22 2.61 -11.05 11.92
C VAL A 22 3.39 -10.83 10.63
N GLY A 23 2.76 -10.22 9.62
CA GLY A 23 3.43 -9.86 8.37
C GLY A 23 4.72 -9.05 8.56
N ALA A 24 5.53 -8.97 7.51
CA ALA A 24 6.73 -8.12 7.50
C ALA A 24 6.38 -6.64 7.76
N ASP A 25 7.31 -5.90 8.36
CA ASP A 25 7.12 -4.47 8.55
C ASP A 25 7.61 -3.66 7.33
N TYR A 26 6.71 -2.89 6.74
CA TYR A 26 6.98 -2.00 5.62
C TYR A 26 7.00 -0.51 6.01
N SER A 27 7.12 -0.19 7.30
CA SER A 27 7.29 1.19 7.76
C SER A 27 8.54 1.86 7.15
N GLY A 28 8.44 3.15 6.84
CA GLY A 28 9.51 3.91 6.20
C GLY A 28 9.01 4.98 5.22
N SER A 29 9.95 5.62 4.56
CA SER A 29 9.73 6.62 3.52
C SER A 29 10.20 6.04 2.19
N TYR A 30 9.42 6.27 1.13
CA TYR A 30 9.66 5.73 -0.20
C TYR A 30 9.58 6.84 -1.24
N LEU A 31 10.50 6.84 -2.19
CA LEU A 31 10.40 7.62 -3.42
C LEU A 31 9.82 6.71 -4.51
N CYS A 32 8.62 7.03 -4.97
CA CYS A 32 7.90 6.27 -5.98
C CYS A 32 7.84 7.07 -7.29
N LYS A 33 8.54 6.60 -8.32
CA LYS A 33 8.59 7.24 -9.65
C LYS A 33 7.68 6.54 -10.63
N THR A 34 6.79 7.31 -11.27
CA THR A 34 5.91 6.81 -12.32
C THR A 34 6.73 6.50 -13.57
N ILE A 35 6.51 5.33 -14.18
CA ILE A 35 7.25 4.88 -15.38
C ILE A 35 6.36 4.80 -16.61
N ALA A 36 5.05 4.68 -16.43
CA ALA A 36 4.08 4.66 -17.51
C ALA A 36 2.72 5.16 -17.01
N SER A 37 1.96 5.82 -17.88
CA SER A 37 0.57 6.20 -17.63
C SER A 37 -0.23 6.18 -18.92
N GLY A 38 -1.46 5.67 -18.81
CA GLY A 38 -2.41 5.59 -19.91
C GLY A 38 -3.84 5.76 -19.41
N GLY A 39 -4.72 6.18 -20.32
CA GLY A 39 -6.11 6.42 -20.01
C GLY A 39 -6.90 6.89 -21.21
N VAL A 40 -7.93 7.69 -20.95
CA VAL A 40 -8.78 8.27 -21.98
C VAL A 40 -8.69 9.78 -21.93
N ALA A 41 -8.85 10.44 -23.08
CA ALA A 41 -8.92 11.88 -23.20
C ALA A 41 -10.04 12.30 -24.14
N PRO A 42 -10.57 13.54 -24.03
CA PRO A 42 -11.45 14.10 -25.02
C PRO A 42 -10.84 14.07 -26.44
N GLY A 43 -11.67 13.67 -27.41
CA GLY A 43 -11.42 13.72 -28.84
C GLY A 43 -12.15 14.88 -29.50
N ASN A 44 -12.41 14.78 -30.81
CA ASN A 44 -13.20 15.80 -31.52
C ASN A 44 -14.69 15.60 -31.23
N GLY A 45 -15.39 16.68 -30.87
CA GLY A 45 -16.81 16.63 -30.49
C GLY A 45 -17.00 15.83 -29.20
N ASP A 46 -18.00 14.95 -29.18
CA ASP A 46 -18.32 14.10 -28.00
C ASP A 46 -17.54 12.77 -27.97
N ALA A 47 -16.51 12.61 -28.81
CA ALA A 47 -15.74 11.39 -28.88
C ALA A 47 -14.67 11.31 -27.77
N TRP A 48 -14.35 10.09 -27.34
CA TRP A 48 -13.22 9.80 -26.47
C TRP A 48 -12.14 9.07 -27.25
N ARG A 49 -10.88 9.27 -26.87
CA ARG A 49 -9.72 8.58 -27.46
C ARG A 49 -8.82 8.02 -26.38
N ALA A 50 -8.10 6.95 -26.71
CA ALA A 50 -7.00 6.49 -25.90
C ALA A 50 -5.91 7.58 -25.81
N ALA A 51 -5.29 7.69 -24.64
CA ALA A 51 -4.22 8.64 -24.38
C ALA A 51 -3.11 8.00 -23.56
N THR A 52 -1.88 8.44 -23.83
CA THR A 52 -0.70 8.22 -23.00
C THR A 52 -0.29 9.56 -22.42
N PHE A 53 0.06 9.59 -21.14
CA PHE A 53 0.43 10.82 -20.44
C PHE A 53 1.95 10.87 -20.23
N ASN A 54 2.53 12.06 -20.32
CA ASN A 54 3.95 12.25 -20.02
C ASN A 54 4.16 12.24 -18.51
N VAL A 55 4.95 11.28 -18.02
CA VAL A 55 5.21 11.03 -16.59
C VAL A 55 6.69 11.17 -16.22
N THR A 56 7.51 11.74 -17.11
CA THR A 56 8.98 11.75 -16.98
C THR A 56 9.45 12.31 -15.62
N ASP A 57 8.75 13.32 -15.11
CA ASP A 57 9.05 14.03 -13.87
C ASP A 57 8.02 13.74 -12.77
N GLU A 58 7.15 12.75 -12.96
CA GLU A 58 6.12 12.39 -11.99
C GLU A 58 6.68 11.41 -10.96
N ALA A 59 6.81 11.89 -9.72
CA ALA A 59 7.23 11.09 -8.60
C ALA A 59 6.50 11.50 -7.31
N TYR A 60 6.46 10.60 -6.35
CA TYR A 60 5.76 10.75 -5.08
C TYR A 60 6.68 10.35 -3.92
N VAL A 61 6.54 11.04 -2.80
CA VAL A 61 7.08 10.62 -1.52
C VAL A 61 5.95 9.97 -0.74
N ILE A 62 6.14 8.70 -0.39
CA ILE A 62 5.20 7.90 0.38
C ILE A 62 5.78 7.70 1.78
N LYS A 63 5.04 8.08 2.83
CA LYS A 63 5.41 7.82 4.21
C LYS A 63 4.48 6.77 4.79
N VAL A 64 5.03 5.62 5.14
CA VAL A 64 4.34 4.52 5.80
C VAL A 64 4.73 4.53 7.28
N THR A 65 3.74 4.71 8.16
CA THR A 65 3.96 4.77 9.62
C THR A 65 3.23 3.60 10.28
N ASP A 66 3.97 2.76 11.01
CA ASP A 66 3.37 1.65 11.78
C ASP A 66 2.45 2.22 12.87
N THR A 67 1.23 1.69 12.97
CA THR A 67 0.30 2.02 14.06
C THR A 67 0.44 1.08 15.25
N HIS A 68 1.26 0.04 15.12
CA HIS A 68 1.40 -1.10 16.03
C HIS A 68 0.14 -1.94 16.20
N LYS A 69 -0.89 -1.70 15.38
CA LYS A 69 -2.10 -2.51 15.33
C LYS A 69 -1.94 -3.65 14.32
N THR A 70 -2.67 -4.71 14.56
CA THR A 70 -2.75 -5.86 13.67
C THR A 70 -4.20 -6.28 13.47
N LEU A 71 -4.53 -6.73 12.26
CA LEU A 71 -5.84 -7.27 11.91
C LEU A 71 -5.72 -8.78 11.63
N ALA A 72 -6.62 -9.55 12.22
CA ALA A 72 -6.77 -10.96 11.86
C ALA A 72 -7.40 -11.06 10.48
N LEU A 73 -6.82 -11.91 9.62
CA LEU A 73 -7.37 -12.20 8.31
C LEU A 73 -8.15 -13.51 8.39
N SER A 74 -9.41 -13.52 7.95
CA SER A 74 -10.26 -14.73 8.04
C SER A 74 -9.75 -15.91 7.19
N TYR A 75 -8.83 -15.65 6.26
CA TYR A 75 -8.35 -16.61 5.26
C TYR A 75 -6.85 -16.91 5.37
N ARG A 76 -6.14 -16.38 6.39
CA ARG A 76 -4.70 -16.62 6.63
C ARG A 76 -4.40 -16.60 8.13
N ASP A 77 -3.50 -17.47 8.55
CA ASP A 77 -2.98 -17.48 9.93
C ASP A 77 -2.01 -16.32 10.22
N THR A 78 -1.64 -15.55 9.19
CA THR A 78 -0.81 -14.35 9.33
C THR A 78 -1.67 -13.11 9.51
N LYS A 79 -1.43 -12.36 10.59
CA LYS A 79 -2.06 -11.06 10.82
C LYS A 79 -1.51 -9.99 9.89
N ALA A 80 -2.41 -9.16 9.37
CA ALA A 80 -2.07 -7.95 8.65
C ALA A 80 -1.60 -6.86 9.62
N ARG A 81 -0.53 -6.13 9.28
CA ARG A 81 -0.14 -4.92 10.01
C ARG A 81 -0.97 -3.74 9.53
N VAL A 82 -1.29 -2.82 10.42
CA VAL A 82 -2.03 -1.60 10.08
C VAL A 82 -1.11 -0.40 10.13
N TYR A 83 -1.22 0.45 9.12
CA TYR A 83 -0.37 1.61 8.91
C TYR A 83 -1.22 2.87 8.77
N THR A 84 -0.60 4.04 8.94
CA THR A 84 -1.04 5.24 8.23
C THR A 84 -0.14 5.45 7.03
N VAL A 85 -0.74 5.82 5.89
CA VAL A 85 -0.01 6.01 4.64
C VAL A 85 -0.22 7.45 4.18
N GLY A 86 0.86 8.21 4.22
CA GLY A 86 0.95 9.58 3.75
C GLY A 86 1.53 9.64 2.34
N ILE A 87 0.95 10.48 1.48
CA ILE A 87 1.33 10.63 0.08
C ILE A 87 1.54 12.12 -0.21
N LYS A 88 2.58 12.42 -0.98
CA LYS A 88 2.87 13.77 -1.48
C LYS A 88 3.55 13.69 -2.83
N GLN A 89 3.25 14.61 -3.74
CA GLN A 89 4.04 14.75 -4.96
C GLN A 89 5.46 15.25 -4.65
N PHE A 90 6.47 14.63 -5.27
CA PHE A 90 7.86 15.03 -5.13
C PHE A 90 8.09 16.42 -5.75
N GLY A 91 8.93 17.24 -5.12
CA GLY A 91 9.26 18.58 -5.61
C GLY A 91 8.21 19.66 -5.31
N THR A 92 7.05 19.33 -4.74
CA THR A 92 6.04 20.33 -4.34
C THR A 92 6.25 20.80 -2.90
N GLN A 93 5.69 21.96 -2.54
CA GLN A 93 5.66 22.44 -1.13
C GLN A 93 4.48 21.88 -0.33
N GLU A 94 3.66 21.02 -0.93
CA GLU A 94 2.46 20.48 -0.29
C GLU A 94 2.81 19.68 0.96
N LYS A 95 1.87 19.61 1.89
CA LYS A 95 1.99 18.72 3.05
C LYS A 95 1.62 17.31 2.64
N VAL A 96 2.25 16.32 3.27
CA VAL A 96 1.87 14.91 3.14
C VAL A 96 0.41 14.75 3.51
N GLN A 97 -0.37 14.13 2.61
CA GLN A 97 -1.79 13.86 2.80
C GLN A 97 -1.98 12.38 3.11
N ASN A 98 -2.71 12.07 4.17
CA ASN A 98 -3.01 10.68 4.47
C ASN A 98 -4.10 10.17 3.52
N CYS A 99 -3.90 8.96 3.00
CA CYS A 99 -4.94 8.22 2.30
C CYS A 99 -5.70 7.31 3.27
N PHE A 100 -6.88 6.88 2.84
CA PHE A 100 -7.81 6.09 3.65
C PHE A 100 -7.85 4.66 3.13
N GLY A 101 -7.64 3.67 4.02
CA GLY A 101 -7.75 2.27 3.65
C GLY A 101 -9.17 1.91 3.24
N ARG A 102 -9.28 0.84 2.45
CA ARG A 102 -10.58 0.30 1.99
C ARG A 102 -11.10 -0.84 2.84
N SER A 103 -10.33 -1.29 3.84
CA SER A 103 -10.75 -2.41 4.67
C SER A 103 -11.88 -1.97 5.62
N PRO A 104 -12.96 -2.75 5.76
CA PRO A 104 -14.03 -2.43 6.70
C PRO A 104 -13.55 -2.37 8.16
N ASP A 105 -12.46 -3.07 8.48
CA ASP A 105 -11.91 -3.18 9.83
C ASP A 105 -10.83 -2.12 10.14
N THR A 106 -10.53 -1.22 9.19
CA THR A 106 -9.60 -0.08 9.41
C THR A 106 -10.37 1.18 9.76
N GLY A 107 -9.94 1.91 10.79
CA GLY A 107 -10.57 3.15 11.23
C GLY A 107 -9.85 4.39 10.72
N GLY A 108 -10.58 5.37 10.18
CA GLY A 108 -9.99 6.64 9.74
C GLY A 108 -8.96 6.46 8.61
N ALA A 109 -7.79 7.08 8.74
CA ALA A 109 -6.72 7.04 7.72
C ALA A 109 -5.78 5.82 7.86
N GLU A 110 -6.33 4.70 8.32
CA GLU A 110 -5.60 3.44 8.50
C GLU A 110 -5.64 2.59 7.23
N VAL A 111 -4.55 1.88 6.95
CA VAL A 111 -4.38 1.01 5.79
C VAL A 111 -3.78 -0.31 6.27
N ALA A 112 -4.46 -1.42 6.00
CA ALA A 112 -3.97 -2.76 6.31
C ALA A 112 -3.01 -3.23 5.21
N SER A 113 -1.88 -3.83 5.60
CA SER A 113 -0.98 -4.51 4.69
C SER A 113 -1.23 -6.01 4.66
N ILE A 114 -1.54 -6.53 3.48
CA ILE A 114 -1.74 -7.96 3.25
C ILE A 114 -0.58 -8.43 2.37
N ASP A 115 0.43 -9.09 2.97
CA ASP A 115 1.63 -9.57 2.26
C ASP A 115 2.41 -8.49 1.49
N GLY A 116 2.43 -7.26 2.02
CA GLY A 116 3.10 -6.12 1.36
C GLY A 116 2.19 -5.31 0.44
N ASP A 117 1.00 -5.81 0.13
CA ASP A 117 -0.01 -5.06 -0.60
C ASP A 117 -0.71 -4.06 0.33
N MET A 118 -0.81 -2.81 -0.10
CA MET A 118 -1.59 -1.77 0.57
C MET A 118 -2.43 -1.04 -0.47
N ASN A 119 -3.72 -0.84 -0.17
CA ASN A 119 -4.63 -0.10 -1.04
C ASN A 119 -5.33 0.99 -0.22
N CYS A 120 -5.22 2.23 -0.69
CA CYS A 120 -5.87 3.36 -0.07
C CYS A 120 -6.36 4.38 -1.10
N ILE A 121 -7.28 5.24 -0.68
CA ILE A 121 -7.88 6.28 -1.51
C ILE A 121 -7.59 7.67 -0.94
N TYR A 122 -7.28 8.63 -1.81
CA TYR A 122 -7.30 10.05 -1.50
C TYR A 122 -7.81 10.83 -2.71
N PHE A 123 -8.79 11.72 -2.51
CA PHE A 123 -9.35 12.61 -3.54
C PHE A 123 -9.64 11.91 -4.90
N ALA A 124 -10.57 10.94 -4.89
CA ALA A 124 -10.95 10.12 -6.06
C ALA A 124 -9.81 9.31 -6.72
N THR A 125 -8.63 9.32 -6.12
CA THR A 125 -7.44 8.62 -6.58
C THR A 125 -7.19 7.40 -5.71
N ASP A 126 -7.09 6.24 -6.34
CA ASP A 126 -6.68 5.01 -5.68
C ASP A 126 -5.19 4.82 -5.81
N TYR A 127 -4.55 4.53 -4.69
CA TYR A 127 -3.14 4.22 -4.59
C TYR A 127 -3.01 2.77 -4.15
N ILE A 128 -2.32 1.99 -4.96
CA ILE A 128 -2.08 0.58 -4.73
C ILE A 128 -0.56 0.40 -4.70
N PHE A 129 -0.06 -0.12 -3.59
CA PHE A 129 1.36 -0.38 -3.38
C PHE A 129 1.57 -1.86 -3.19
N ASP A 130 2.64 -2.37 -3.78
CA ASP A 130 3.23 -3.67 -3.49
C ASP A 130 4.65 -3.38 -3.00
N PHE A 131 4.82 -3.31 -1.68
CA PHE A 131 6.13 -3.01 -1.07
C PHE A 131 7.09 -4.19 -1.07
N LYS A 132 6.63 -5.39 -1.43
CA LYS A 132 7.48 -6.57 -1.58
C LYS A 132 8.21 -6.52 -2.92
N LEU A 133 7.51 -6.12 -3.98
CA LEU A 133 8.07 -5.93 -5.32
C LEU A 133 8.52 -4.50 -5.59
N MET A 134 8.29 -3.59 -4.63
CA MET A 134 8.59 -2.17 -4.74
C MET A 134 7.94 -1.53 -5.97
N ARG A 135 6.64 -1.80 -6.15
CA ARG A 135 5.82 -1.30 -7.26
C ARG A 135 4.65 -0.53 -6.72
N PHE A 136 4.15 0.40 -7.53
CA PHE A 136 2.90 1.08 -7.23
C PHE A 136 2.08 1.29 -8.49
N GLN A 137 0.78 1.47 -8.27
CA GLN A 137 -0.19 1.84 -9.27
C GLN A 137 -1.07 2.95 -8.69
N ILE A 138 -1.35 3.97 -9.51
CA ILE A 138 -2.30 5.02 -9.21
C ILE A 138 -3.44 4.91 -10.21
N MET A 139 -4.67 4.97 -9.74
CA MET A 139 -5.85 5.05 -10.59
C MET A 139 -6.63 6.30 -10.22
N PHE A 140 -6.68 7.25 -11.14
CA PHE A 140 -7.57 8.39 -10.99
C PHE A 140 -8.89 8.08 -11.68
N ARG A 141 -9.98 8.09 -10.92
CA ARG A 141 -11.31 7.73 -11.44
C ARG A 141 -12.04 8.89 -12.14
N GLY A 142 -11.45 10.09 -12.13
CA GLY A 142 -12.06 11.28 -12.70
C GLY A 142 -12.98 11.97 -11.69
N GLY A 143 -12.71 13.25 -11.43
CA GLY A 143 -13.61 14.15 -10.73
C GLY A 143 -14.20 15.13 -11.73
N TYR A 144 -15.33 14.78 -12.35
CA TYR A 144 -16.16 15.68 -13.18
C TYR A 144 -15.41 16.70 -14.06
N MET A 145 -14.97 16.21 -15.23
CA MET A 145 -14.58 16.93 -16.45
C MET A 145 -14.59 18.46 -16.41
N ASP A 146 -13.45 19.06 -16.05
CA ASP A 146 -13.12 20.43 -16.45
C ASP A 146 -12.71 20.42 -17.94
N PRO A 147 -13.54 20.93 -18.87
CA PRO A 147 -13.20 21.00 -20.29
C PRO A 147 -11.98 21.89 -20.55
N ASP A 148 -11.70 22.82 -19.64
CA ASP A 148 -10.60 23.77 -19.72
C ASP A 148 -9.31 23.22 -19.07
N GLY A 149 -9.40 22.08 -18.38
CA GLY A 149 -8.32 21.46 -17.60
C GLY A 149 -7.25 20.71 -18.41
N GLY A 150 -7.34 20.66 -19.75
CA GLY A 150 -6.26 20.16 -20.62
C GLY A 150 -5.83 18.71 -20.35
N ASN A 151 -6.78 17.81 -20.10
CA ASN A 151 -6.58 16.40 -19.71
C ASN A 151 -6.07 16.15 -18.28
N ARG A 152 -6.01 17.16 -17.41
CA ARG A 152 -5.57 16.97 -16.01
C ARG A 152 -6.60 16.22 -15.16
N ASP A 153 -7.87 16.27 -15.56
CA ASP A 153 -8.99 15.63 -14.85
C ASP A 153 -9.61 14.45 -15.62
N THR A 154 -8.85 13.79 -16.47
CA THR A 154 -9.32 12.60 -17.20
C THR A 154 -8.94 11.31 -16.48
N PRO A 155 -9.80 10.27 -16.48
CA PRO A 155 -9.47 9.00 -15.87
C PRO A 155 -8.18 8.39 -16.45
N PHE A 156 -7.28 7.95 -15.58
CA PHE A 156 -6.02 7.33 -15.96
C PHE A 156 -5.61 6.22 -15.00
N VAL A 157 -4.70 5.37 -15.48
CA VAL A 157 -3.93 4.44 -14.67
C VAL A 157 -2.45 4.72 -14.91
N SER A 158 -1.72 4.96 -13.83
CA SER A 158 -0.27 5.08 -13.86
C SER A 158 0.38 3.98 -13.01
N VAL A 159 1.56 3.54 -13.43
CA VAL A 159 2.34 2.51 -12.73
C VAL A 159 3.77 2.97 -12.59
N GLY A 160 4.45 2.47 -11.56
CA GLY A 160 5.81 2.85 -11.29
C GLY A 160 6.53 1.94 -10.32
N LYS A 161 7.70 2.40 -9.89
CA LYS A 161 8.57 1.72 -8.94
C LYS A 161 8.85 2.62 -7.75
N CYS A 162 9.02 1.99 -6.60
CA CYS A 162 9.40 2.66 -5.37
C CYS A 162 10.81 2.27 -4.95
N GLU A 163 11.47 3.15 -4.23
CA GLU A 163 12.72 2.88 -3.53
C GLU A 163 12.58 3.39 -2.10
N LYS A 164 13.03 2.62 -1.11
CA LYS A 164 13.07 3.08 0.28
C LYS A 164 14.20 4.09 0.44
N ILE A 165 13.94 5.21 1.12
CA ILE A 165 14.87 6.35 1.23
C ILE A 165 15.25 6.71 2.67
N ASP A 166 14.81 5.91 3.67
CA ASP A 166 15.17 6.04 5.08
C ASP A 166 15.48 4.69 5.77
#